data_AF-A0A4Z0EQ15-F1
#
_entry.id   AF-A0A4Z0EQ15-F1
#
_cell.length_a   1.000
_cell.length_b   1.000
_cell.length_c   1.000
_cell.angle_alpha   90.00
_cell.angle_beta   90.00
_cell.angle_gamma   90.00
#
_symmetry.space_group_name_H-M   'P 1'
#
loop_
_entity.id
_entity.type
_entity.pdbx_description
1 polymer ?
#
loop_
_entity_poly.entity_id
_entity_poly.type
_entity_poly.pdbx_seq_one_letter_code
_entity_poly.pdbx_strand_id
1 'polypeptide(L)'
;MVQTCSFTVVSAEVIRTTEEEKQYQIDMLQLLHQRHATETPARLKQLQQVAVANGNLFDELMEMVKFCSLGQITNALFEVGRQYRRNM
;
A
#
# COMPACT_ATOMS: atom_id res chain seq x y z
N MET A 1 -22.35 -43.74 -15.30
CA MET A 1 -21.42 -43.47 -14.18
C MET A 1 -20.54 -42.28 -14.55
N VAL A 2 -20.88 -41.14 -13.94
CA VAL A 2 -20.10 -39.95 -13.57
C VAL A 2 -18.62 -39.89 -14.03
N GLN A 3 -18.35 -38.94 -14.95
CA GLN A 3 -17.40 -37.82 -14.82
C GLN A 3 -15.93 -38.10 -14.44
N THR A 4 -15.03 -37.94 -15.41
CA THR A 4 -13.65 -37.45 -15.19
C THR A 4 -13.26 -36.45 -16.28
N CYS A 5 -13.89 -35.27 -16.25
CA CYS A 5 -13.28 -34.06 -16.80
C CYS A 5 -12.25 -33.54 -15.79
N SER A 6 -10.97 -33.74 -16.07
CA SER A 6 -9.90 -32.75 -15.91
C SER A 6 -8.58 -33.48 -16.09
N PHE A 7 -8.09 -33.51 -17.33
CA PHE A 7 -6.67 -33.72 -17.59
C PHE A 7 -5.98 -32.43 -17.15
N THR A 8 -5.76 -32.27 -15.84
CA THR A 8 -4.94 -31.18 -15.34
C THR A 8 -3.52 -31.51 -15.78
N VAL A 9 -3.14 -30.90 -16.90
CA VAL A 9 -1.76 -30.85 -17.38
C VAL A 9 -0.87 -30.56 -16.19
N VAL A 10 0.14 -31.40 -15.96
CA VAL A 10 1.14 -31.26 -14.90
C VAL A 10 1.57 -29.79 -14.84
N SER A 11 1.38 -29.19 -13.66
CA SER A 11 1.50 -27.76 -13.40
C SER A 11 2.69 -27.14 -14.11
N ALA A 12 2.46 -26.10 -14.92
CA ALA A 12 3.48 -25.10 -15.14
C ALA A 12 3.95 -24.62 -13.76
N GLU A 13 5.26 -24.59 -13.55
CA GLU A 13 5.90 -24.21 -12.30
C GLU A 13 5.25 -22.94 -11.74
N VAL A 14 4.66 -23.04 -10.53
CA VAL A 14 3.96 -21.91 -9.93
C VAL A 14 5.01 -20.96 -9.37
N ILE A 15 5.23 -19.86 -10.08
CA ILE A 15 6.12 -18.78 -9.62
C ILE A 15 5.47 -18.12 -8.40
N ARG A 16 6.20 -18.12 -7.27
CA ARG A 16 5.81 -17.47 -6.01
C ARG A 16 6.99 -16.66 -5.48
N THR A 17 6.69 -15.63 -4.70
CA THR A 17 7.70 -14.87 -3.96
C THR A 17 8.39 -15.77 -2.94
N THR A 18 9.72 -15.70 -2.93
CA THR A 18 10.60 -16.37 -1.96
C THR A 18 10.52 -15.71 -0.59
N GLU A 19 11.07 -16.34 0.45
CA GLU A 19 11.07 -15.74 1.79
C GLU A 19 12.06 -14.58 1.89
N GLU A 20 13.19 -14.72 1.20
CA GLU A 20 14.25 -13.72 1.11
C GLU A 20 13.73 -12.42 0.49
N GLU A 21 12.93 -12.52 -0.58
CA GLU A 21 12.29 -11.36 -1.22
C GLU A 21 11.30 -10.66 -0.27
N LYS A 22 10.54 -11.40 0.54
CA LYS A 22 9.64 -10.80 1.53
C LYS A 22 10.41 -10.07 2.62
N GLN A 23 11.44 -10.73 3.17
CA GLN A 23 12.26 -10.12 4.22
C GLN A 23 12.94 -8.86 3.72
N TYR A 24 13.45 -8.87 2.48
CA TYR A 24 14.01 -7.68 1.84
C TYR A 24 13.01 -6.51 1.79
N GLN A 25 11.74 -6.76 1.43
CA GLN A 25 10.71 -5.71 1.41
C GLN A 25 10.41 -5.16 2.82
N ILE A 26 10.40 -6.03 3.84
CA ILE A 26 10.19 -5.61 5.23
C ILE A 26 11.35 -4.71 5.70
N ASP A 27 12.59 -5.11 5.41
CA ASP A 27 13.78 -4.37 5.80
C ASP A 27 13.83 -2.99 5.11
N MET A 28 13.52 -2.95 3.80
CA MET A 28 13.44 -1.69 3.06
C MET A 28 12.36 -0.75 3.62
N LEU A 29 11.20 -1.30 4.03
CA LEU A 29 10.14 -0.52 4.66
C LEU A 29 10.60 0.07 6.00
N GLN A 30 11.29 -0.71 6.82
CA GLN A 30 11.82 -0.24 8.10
C GLN A 30 12.86 0.86 7.90
N LEU A 31 13.76 0.71 6.92
CA LEU A 31 14.75 1.74 6.60
C LEU A 31 14.11 3.04 6.10
N LEU A 32 13.07 2.95 5.26
CA LEU A 32 12.29 4.12 4.83
C LEU A 32 11.70 4.86 6.04
N HIS A 33 11.06 4.11 6.96
CA HIS A 33 10.47 4.68 8.18
C HIS A 33 11.49 5.34 9.09
N GLN A 34 12.65 4.70 9.29
CA GLN A 34 13.73 5.27 10.11
C GLN A 34 14.32 6.53 9.47
N ARG A 35 14.56 6.50 8.15
CA ARG A 35 15.14 7.62 7.41
C ARG A 35 14.30 8.88 7.45
N HIS A 36 12.97 8.74 7.43
CA HIS A 36 12.03 9.85 7.36
C HIS A 36 11.16 10.01 8.60
N ALA A 37 11.61 9.48 9.75
CA ALA A 37 10.86 9.49 11.00
C ALA A 37 10.47 10.91 11.46
N THR A 38 11.29 11.91 11.12
CA THR A 38 11.07 13.31 11.51
C THR A 38 10.08 14.02 10.59
N GLU A 39 10.15 13.78 9.27
CA GLU A 39 9.30 14.45 8.28
C GLU A 39 7.92 13.82 8.18
N THR A 40 7.84 12.50 8.33
CA THR A 40 6.61 11.71 8.11
C THR A 40 5.39 12.28 8.85
N PRO A 41 5.43 12.61 10.16
CA PRO A 41 4.24 13.10 10.87
C PRO A 41 3.69 14.42 10.31
N ALA A 42 4.58 15.36 9.96
CA ALA A 42 4.18 16.65 9.41
C ALA A 42 3.58 16.50 8.01
N ARG A 43 4.21 15.64 7.19
CA ARG A 43 3.80 15.30 5.83
C ARG A 43 2.42 14.66 5.79
N LEU A 44 2.17 13.62 6.60
CA LEU A 44 0.86 12.99 6.68
C LEU A 44 -0.24 13.95 7.15
N LYS A 45 0.08 14.84 8.10
CA LYS A 45 -0.87 15.87 8.54
C LYS A 45 -1.22 16.87 7.43
N GLN A 46 -0.23 17.26 6.63
CA GLN A 46 -0.46 18.14 5.47
C GLN A 46 -1.36 17.45 4.44
N LEU A 47 -1.10 16.19 4.12
CA LEU A 47 -1.94 15.38 3.23
C LEU A 47 -3.41 15.35 3.70
N GLN A 48 -3.62 15.12 4.99
CA GLN A 48 -4.95 15.14 5.60
C GLN A 48 -5.63 16.50 5.48
N GLN A 49 -4.90 17.59 5.71
CA GLN A 49 -5.42 18.95 5.57
C GLN A 49 -5.83 19.26 4.13
N VAL A 50 -5.00 18.90 3.15
CA VAL A 50 -5.31 19.05 1.71
C VAL A 50 -6.57 18.27 1.34
N ALA A 51 -6.70 17.03 1.83
CA ALA A 51 -7.88 16.20 1.59
C ALA A 51 -9.16 16.82 2.17
N VAL A 52 -9.14 17.30 3.42
CA VAL A 52 -10.30 17.93 4.07
C VAL A 52 -10.66 19.27 3.40
N ALA A 53 -9.67 20.00 2.90
CA ALA A 53 -9.87 21.25 2.19
C ALA A 53 -10.34 21.09 0.73
N ASN A 54 -10.57 19.86 0.24
CA ASN A 54 -10.82 19.56 -1.17
C ASN A 54 -9.74 20.15 -2.11
N GLY A 55 -8.48 20.17 -1.66
CA GLY A 55 -7.34 20.62 -2.46
C GLY A 55 -6.88 19.56 -3.47
N ASN A 56 -5.84 19.89 -4.25
CA ASN A 56 -5.27 18.95 -5.21
C ASN A 56 -4.49 17.84 -4.47
N LEU A 57 -5.15 16.70 -4.26
CA LEU A 57 -4.56 15.57 -3.57
C LEU A 57 -3.43 14.92 -4.35
N PHE A 58 -3.49 14.93 -5.68
CA PHE A 58 -2.46 14.30 -6.51
C PHE A 58 -1.11 15.03 -6.40
N ASP A 59 -1.13 16.36 -6.43
CA ASP A 59 0.09 17.17 -6.25
C ASP A 59 0.72 16.92 -4.88
N GLU A 60 -0.09 16.87 -3.82
CA GLU A 60 0.37 16.57 -2.47
C GLU A 60 0.93 15.13 -2.38
N LEU A 61 0.28 14.15 -3.02
CA LEU A 61 0.76 12.78 -3.08
C LEU A 61 2.13 12.68 -3.75
N MET A 62 2.38 13.42 -4.84
CA MET A 62 3.69 13.45 -5.51
C MET A 62 4.82 13.90 -4.58
N GLU A 63 4.52 14.75 -3.59
CA GLU A 63 5.47 15.13 -2.55
C GLU A 63 5.56 14.11 -1.41
N MET A 64 4.43 13.54 -0.95
CA MET A 64 4.40 12.61 0.18
C MET A 64 5.13 11.30 -0.09
N VAL A 65 5.04 10.76 -1.31
CA VAL A 65 5.64 9.45 -1.67
C VAL A 65 7.16 9.42 -1.56
N LYS A 66 7.81 10.59 -1.45
CA LYS A 66 9.27 10.70 -1.23
C LYS A 66 9.68 10.33 0.21
N PHE A 67 8.74 10.38 1.15
CA PHE A 67 8.99 10.26 2.60
C PHE A 67 8.17 9.16 3.25
N CYS A 68 6.93 8.97 2.81
CA CYS A 68 5.94 8.12 3.45
C CYS A 68 5.71 6.84 2.64
N SER A 69 5.52 5.72 3.33
CA SER A 69 5.12 4.47 2.68
C SER A 69 3.66 4.50 2.22
N LEU A 70 3.31 3.64 1.27
CA LEU A 70 1.94 3.48 0.78
C LEU A 70 0.94 3.23 1.92
N GLY A 71 1.32 2.39 2.90
CA GLY A 71 0.48 2.09 4.06
C GLY A 71 0.24 3.32 4.95
N GLN A 72 1.28 4.13 5.20
CA GLN A 72 1.16 5.37 5.98
C GLN A 72 0.21 6.37 5.30
N ILE A 73 0.38 6.57 3.98
CA ILE A 73 -0.48 7.45 3.17
C ILE A 73 -1.93 6.98 3.21
N THR A 74 -2.16 5.69 2.96
CA THR A 74 -3.50 5.11 2.88
C THR A 74 -4.24 5.21 4.23
N ASN A 75 -3.55 4.91 5.32
CA ASN A 75 -4.11 5.02 6.67
C ASN A 75 -4.47 6.47 7.00
N ALA A 76 -3.57 7.42 6.71
CA ALA A 76 -3.83 8.85 6.94
C ALA A 76 -5.06 9.35 6.17
N LEU A 77 -5.26 8.89 4.93
CA LEU A 77 -6.44 9.23 4.14
C LEU A 77 -7.72 8.55 4.65
N PHE A 78 -7.62 7.35 5.25
CA PHE A 78 -8.78 6.71 5.87
C PHE A 78 -9.27 7.40 7.14
N GLU A 79 -8.40 8.14 7.85
CA GLU A 79 -8.79 8.90 9.04
C GLU A 79 -9.65 10.13 8.72
N VAL A 80 -9.43 10.75 7.55
CA VAL A 80 -10.15 11.96 7.12
C VAL A 80 -11.18 11.71 6.02
N GLY A 81 -11.02 10.61 5.28
CA GLY A 81 -11.95 10.16 4.26
C GLY A 81 -13.01 9.22 4.81
N ARG A 82 -13.89 8.75 3.93
CA ARG A 82 -14.72 7.58 4.21
C ARG A 82 -14.07 6.37 3.59
N GLN A 83 -13.96 5.29 4.36
CA GLN A 83 -13.59 4.00 3.79
C GLN A 83 -14.66 3.55 2.80
N TYR A 84 -14.22 2.91 1.71
CA TYR A 84 -15.15 2.33 0.76
C TYR A 84 -16.06 1.33 1.46
N ARG A 85 -17.36 1.63 1.50
CA ARG A 85 -18.37 0.72 1.98
C ARG A 85 -18.90 -0.06 0.79
N ARG A 86 -18.58 -1.36 0.73
CA ARG A 86 -19.20 -2.28 -0.24
C ARG A 86 -20.70 -2.27 0.01
N ASN A 87 -21.46 -1.84 -0.98
CA ASN A 87 -22.87 -2.19 -1.05
C ASN A 87 -22.93 -3.61 -1.61
N MET A 88 -23.57 -4.50 -0.87
CA MET A 88 -23.93 -5.84 -1.31
C MET A 88 -25.32 -5.78 -1.92
#